data_AF-A0A256A4W3-F1
#
_entry.id   AF-A0A256A4W3-F1
#
_cell.length_a   1.000
_cell.length_b   1.000
_cell.length_c   1.000
_cell.angle_alpha   90.00
_cell.angle_beta   90.00
_cell.angle_gamma   90.00
#
_symmetry.space_group_name_H-M   'P 1'
#
loop_
_entity.id
_entity.type
_entity.pdbx_description
1 polymer ?
#
loop_
_entity_poly.entity_id
_entity_poly.type
_entity_poly.pdbx_seq_one_letter_code
_entity_poly.pdbx_strand_id
1 'polypeptide(L)'
;MTVTIRKRKLKEGRYALYLDLYAHQKQWQENLKLYLENEKGNPAKKQMNKQTYMLAEKIQTERLYQLQNDAYGFKKPTKTYRTGKCPHHTLHLSTLDCVYRSNVIQSGKKIKMLA
;
A
#
# COMPACT_ATOMS: atom_id res chain seq x y z
N MET A 1 8.10 -19.26 -7.51
CA MET A 1 8.73 -17.99 -7.04
C MET A 1 8.60 -17.95 -5.53
N THR A 2 9.60 -17.45 -4.81
CA THR A 2 9.55 -17.30 -3.34
C THR A 2 10.06 -15.92 -2.94
N VAL A 3 9.45 -15.35 -1.91
CA VAL A 3 9.88 -14.09 -1.29
C VAL A 3 9.91 -14.34 0.21
N THR A 4 11.08 -14.21 0.83
CA THR A 4 11.25 -14.49 2.26
C THR A 4 11.94 -13.32 2.96
N ILE A 5 11.51 -13.01 4.18
CA ILE A 5 12.13 -11.98 5.01
C ILE A 5 13.33 -12.59 5.73
N ARG A 6 14.51 -12.01 5.55
CA ARG A 6 15.75 -12.40 6.23
C ARG A 6 16.27 -11.26 7.10
N LYS A 7 16.90 -11.63 8.22
CA LYS A 7 17.57 -10.70 9.13
C LYS A 7 19.09 -10.84 9.03
N ARG A 8 19.80 -9.72 8.93
CA ARG A 8 21.26 -9.67 9.03
C ARG A 8 21.66 -8.81 10.22
N LYS A 9 22.58 -9.31 11.03
CA LYS A 9 23.11 -8.58 12.19
C LYS A 9 24.07 -7.47 11.73
N LEU A 10 23.92 -6.28 12.28
CA LEU A 10 24.83 -5.14 12.10
C LEU A 10 25.82 -5.05 13.28
N LYS A 11 26.90 -4.29 13.08
CA LYS A 11 27.97 -4.09 14.07
C LYS A 11 27.46 -3.52 15.40
N GLU A 12 26.42 -2.69 15.37
CA GLU A 12 25.84 -2.02 16.54
C GLU A 12 24.82 -2.88 17.32
N GLY A 13 24.70 -4.18 17.04
CA GLY A 13 23.70 -5.05 17.68
C GLY A 13 22.26 -4.83 17.19
N ARG A 14 22.10 -4.03 16.14
CA ARG A 14 20.87 -3.89 15.35
C ARG A 14 20.75 -5.00 14.32
N TYR A 15 19.56 -5.20 13.77
CA TYR A 15 19.35 -6.09 12.63
C TYR A 15 18.76 -5.32 11.45
N ALA A 16 19.30 -5.51 10.26
CA ALA A 16 18.70 -5.02 9.02
C ALA A 16 17.85 -6.13 8.38
N LEU A 17 16.69 -5.77 7.85
CA LEU A 17 15.78 -6.66 7.16
C LEU A 17 15.97 -6.59 5.64
N TYR A 18 15.92 -7.75 5.01
CA TYR A 18 16.07 -7.95 3.57
C TYR A 18 14.98 -8.87 3.07
N LEU A 19 14.60 -8.72 1.81
CA LEU A 19 13.89 -9.75 1.07
C LEU A 19 14.90 -10.60 0.33
N ASP A 20 14.75 -11.91 0.44
CA ASP A 20 15.42 -12.89 -0.40
C ASP A 20 14.40 -13.39 -1.41
N LEU A 21 14.67 -13.12 -2.68
CA LEU A 21 13.75 -13.37 -3.78
C LEU A 21 14.33 -14.44 -4.68
N TYR A 22 13.50 -15.40 -5.05
CA TYR A 22 13.82 -16.43 -6.03
C TYR A 22 12.72 -16.48 -7.10
N ALA A 23 13.05 -16.06 -8.32
CA ALA A 23 12.15 -16.09 -9.47
C ALA A 23 12.95 -16.19 -10.78
N HIS A 24 12.35 -16.77 -11.81
CA HIS A 24 13.00 -16.93 -13.14
C HIS A 24 14.40 -17.56 -13.06
N GLN A 25 14.58 -18.55 -12.18
CA GLN A 25 15.88 -19.23 -11.94
C GLN A 25 17.00 -18.30 -11.44
N LYS A 26 16.66 -17.08 -11.01
CA LYS A 26 17.58 -16.10 -10.43
C LYS A 26 17.24 -15.87 -8.97
N GLN A 27 18.27 -15.73 -8.16
CA GLN A 27 18.15 -15.32 -6.76
C GLN A 27 18.78 -13.94 -6.58
N TRP A 28 18.08 -13.04 -5.89
CA TRP A 28 18.63 -11.75 -5.51
C TRP A 28 18.07 -11.29 -4.17
N GLN A 29 18.76 -10.33 -3.57
CA GLN A 29 18.37 -9.75 -2.29
C GLN A 29 18.02 -8.29 -2.45
N GLU A 30 16.94 -7.87 -1.81
CA GLU A 30 16.51 -6.48 -1.76
C GLU A 30 16.58 -5.96 -0.33
N ASN A 31 17.22 -4.81 -0.15
CA ASN A 31 17.30 -4.17 1.16
C ASN A 31 16.02 -3.37 1.42
N LEU A 32 15.32 -3.70 2.51
CA LEU A 32 14.09 -3.00 2.90
C LEU A 32 14.36 -1.64 3.57
N LYS A 33 15.61 -1.35 3.94
CA LYS A 33 15.99 -0.19 4.77
C LYS A 33 15.23 -0.14 6.10
N LEU A 34 14.76 -1.30 6.56
CA LEU A 34 14.10 -1.48 7.85
C LEU A 34 15.10 -2.07 8.83
N TYR A 35 15.16 -1.47 10.02
CA TYR A 35 16.10 -1.83 11.06
C TYR A 35 15.34 -2.20 12.34
N LEU A 36 15.80 -3.25 13.00
CA LEU A 36 15.33 -3.68 14.30
C LEU A 36 16.35 -3.24 15.34
N GLU A 37 15.83 -2.62 16.39
CA GLU A 37 16.61 -2.20 17.54
C GLU A 37 16.80 -3.37 18.51
N ASN A 38 17.81 -3.27 19.37
CA ASN A 38 18.02 -4.24 20.43
C ASN A 38 16.94 -4.10 21.51
N GLU A 39 16.16 -5.15 21.73
CA GLU A 39 14.98 -5.19 22.62
C GLU A 39 15.32 -5.31 24.11
N LYS A 40 16.60 -5.49 24.48
CA LYS A 40 17.03 -5.76 25.87
C LYS A 40 16.37 -4.79 26.87
N GLY A 41 15.36 -5.30 27.58
CA GLY A 41 14.68 -4.64 28.69
C GLY A 41 13.73 -3.49 28.34
N ASN A 42 13.50 -3.14 27.06
CA ASN A 42 12.67 -2.00 26.71
C ASN A 42 11.39 -2.41 25.94
N PRO A 43 10.20 -2.31 26.56
CA PRO A 43 8.94 -2.72 25.93
C PRO A 43 8.55 -1.83 24.73
N ALA A 44 8.92 -0.54 24.73
CA ALA A 44 8.64 0.36 23.62
C ALA A 44 9.41 -0.07 22.35
N LYS A 45 10.68 -0.46 22.51
CA LYS A 45 11.49 -0.98 21.39
C LYS A 45 10.92 -2.29 20.82
N LYS A 46 10.44 -3.19 21.68
CA LYS A 46 9.75 -4.42 21.25
C LYS A 46 8.50 -4.11 20.43
N GLN A 47 7.70 -3.14 20.86
CA GLN A 47 6.51 -2.72 20.11
C GLN A 47 6.87 -2.08 18.76
N MET A 48 7.89 -1.24 18.71
CA MET A 48 8.40 -0.67 17.45
C MET A 48 8.90 -1.76 16.51
N ASN A 49 9.68 -2.72 17.00
CA ASN A 49 10.16 -3.84 16.20
C ASN A 49 9.01 -4.68 15.63
N LYS A 50 7.94 -4.91 16.41
CA LYS A 50 6.74 -5.58 15.94
C LYS A 50 6.08 -4.81 14.79
N GLN A 51 5.95 -3.49 14.91
CA GLN A 51 5.42 -2.64 13.83
C GLN A 51 6.30 -2.68 12.58
N THR A 52 7.63 -2.65 12.75
CA THR A 52 8.60 -2.78 11.66
C THR A 52 8.46 -4.12 10.94
N TYR A 53 8.27 -5.23 11.67
CA TYR A 53 8.00 -6.55 11.08
C TYR A 53 6.69 -6.58 10.30
N MET A 54 5.61 -6.02 10.85
CA MET A 54 4.33 -5.92 10.12
C MET A 54 4.47 -5.11 8.83
N LEU A 55 5.30 -4.07 8.82
CA LEU A 55 5.61 -3.32 7.61
C LEU A 55 6.39 -4.19 6.60
N ALA A 56 7.38 -4.95 7.06
CA ALA A 56 8.14 -5.87 6.22
C ALA A 56 7.25 -6.94 5.57
N GLU A 57 6.28 -7.50 6.30
CA GLU A 57 5.29 -8.47 5.80
C GLU A 57 4.39 -7.87 4.71
N LYS A 58 3.98 -6.61 4.86
CA LYS A 58 3.24 -5.89 3.81
C LYS A 58 4.07 -5.75 2.54
N ILE A 59 5.34 -5.31 2.67
CA ILE A 59 6.24 -5.16 1.52
C ILE A 59 6.51 -6.52 0.86
N GLN A 60 6.71 -7.58 1.64
CA GLN A 60 6.85 -8.95 1.12
C GLN A 60 5.63 -9.37 0.28
N THR A 61 4.43 -9.10 0.79
CA THR A 61 3.16 -9.42 0.11
C THR A 61 3.01 -8.63 -1.19
N GLU A 62 3.31 -7.33 -1.16
CA GLU A 62 3.29 -6.48 -2.36
C GLU A 62 4.30 -6.95 -3.41
N ARG A 63 5.52 -7.34 -2.99
CA ARG A 63 6.54 -7.88 -3.88
C ARG A 63 6.13 -9.21 -4.49
N LEU A 64 5.54 -10.11 -3.71
CA LEU A 64 5.00 -11.36 -4.23
C LEU A 64 3.95 -11.11 -5.31
N TYR A 65 3.02 -10.19 -5.06
CA TYR A 65 2.00 -9.82 -6.04
C TYR A 65 2.59 -9.21 -7.32
N GLN A 66 3.61 -8.35 -7.19
CA GLN A 66 4.33 -7.80 -8.36
C GLN A 66 4.96 -8.90 -9.21
N LEU A 67 5.71 -9.83 -8.59
CA LEU A 67 6.33 -10.95 -9.31
C LEU A 67 5.29 -11.87 -9.98
N GLN A 68 4.14 -12.08 -9.34
CA GLN A 68 3.03 -12.83 -9.95
C GLN A 68 2.48 -12.09 -11.16
N ASN A 69 2.24 -10.79 -11.05
CA ASN A 69 1.74 -9.99 -12.17
C ASN A 69 2.74 -9.93 -13.32
N ASP A 70 4.04 -9.86 -13.04
CA ASP A 70 5.09 -9.88 -14.06
C ASP A 70 5.17 -11.23 -14.78
N ALA A 71 4.95 -12.34 -14.05
CA ALA A 71 4.95 -13.68 -14.63
C ALA A 71 3.69 -14.00 -15.44
N TYR A 72 2.52 -13.53 -15.00
CA TYR A 72 1.21 -13.92 -15.58
C TYR A 72 0.50 -12.78 -16.34
N GLY A 73 1.05 -11.57 -16.34
CA GLY A 73 0.54 -10.44 -17.14
C GLY A 73 -0.70 -9.73 -16.60
N PHE A 74 -1.07 -9.91 -15.33
CA PHE A 74 -2.24 -9.23 -14.76
C PHE A 74 -1.98 -7.73 -14.58
N LYS A 75 -2.48 -6.91 -15.51
CA LYS A 75 -2.46 -5.45 -15.38
C LYS A 75 -3.49 -5.03 -14.33
N LYS A 76 -3.07 -4.28 -13.30
CA LYS A 76 -4.02 -3.63 -12.39
C LYS A 76 -4.92 -2.71 -13.22
N PRO A 77 -6.26 -2.79 -13.12
CA PRO A 77 -7.12 -1.83 -13.79
C PRO A 77 -6.81 -0.44 -13.25
N THR A 78 -6.18 0.39 -14.06
CA THR A 78 -5.87 1.78 -13.72
C THR A 78 -7.18 2.54 -13.56
N LYS A 79 -7.47 3.01 -12.34
CA LYS A 79 -8.59 3.94 -12.12
C LYS A 79 -8.26 5.26 -12.80
N THR A 80 -8.85 5.49 -13.97
CA THR A 80 -8.86 6.80 -14.60
C THR A 80 -9.85 7.67 -13.84
N TYR A 81 -9.36 8.44 -12.87
CA TYR A 81 -10.15 9.56 -12.35
C TYR A 81 -10.24 10.57 -13.50
N ARG A 82 -11.38 10.60 -14.20
CA ARG A 82 -11.67 11.70 -15.13
C ARG A 82 -11.73 12.97 -14.28
N THR A 83 -10.65 13.74 -14.25
CA THR A 83 -10.71 15.12 -13.81
C THR A 83 -11.55 15.86 -14.84
N GLY A 84 -12.86 15.89 -14.62
CA GLY A 84 -13.71 16.84 -15.30
C GLY A 84 -13.20 18.23 -14.93
N LYS A 85 -12.44 18.87 -15.82
CA LYS A 85 -12.23 20.32 -15.75
C LYS A 85 -13.61 20.95 -15.87
N CYS A 86 -14.16 21.41 -14.76
CA CYS A 86 -15.32 22.30 -14.79
C CYS A 86 -14.82 23.65 -15.35
N PRO A 87 -15.28 24.10 -16.52
CA PRO A 87 -14.91 25.42 -17.01
C PRO A 87 -15.82 26.43 -16.32
N HIS A 88 -15.42 26.91 -15.15
CA HIS A 88 -16.10 28.07 -14.58
C HIS A 88 -15.13 28.98 -13.85
N HIS A 89 -14.62 29.97 -14.58
CA HIS A 89 -14.15 31.22 -14.00
C HIS A 89 -14.57 32.36 -14.93
N THR A 90 -15.76 32.91 -14.69
CA THR A 90 -15.97 34.35 -14.72
C THR A 90 -16.90 34.66 -13.56
N LEU A 91 -16.32 35.31 -12.56
CA LEU A 91 -17.02 35.74 -11.36
C LEU A 91 -18.10 36.75 -11.78
N HIS A 92 -19.36 36.34 -11.72
CA HIS A 92 -20.45 37.25 -11.36
C HIS A 92 -21.36 36.51 -10.39
N LEU A 93 -21.34 36.94 -9.13
CA LEU A 93 -22.19 36.41 -8.07
C LEU A 93 -23.67 36.68 -8.40
N SER A 94 -24.46 35.61 -8.51
CA SER A 94 -25.86 35.59 -8.08
C SER A 94 -26.07 34.34 -7.22
N THR A 95 -26.29 34.56 -5.94
CA THR A 95 -26.05 33.65 -4.81
C THR A 95 -27.08 32.53 -4.59
N LEU A 96 -27.69 31.92 -5.62
CA LEU A 96 -28.75 30.91 -5.37
C LEU A 96 -28.74 29.59 -6.15
N ASP A 97 -27.77 29.30 -7.03
CA ASP A 97 -27.86 28.09 -7.88
C ASP A 97 -26.83 26.96 -7.64
N CYS A 98 -26.04 27.01 -6.55
CA CYS A 98 -24.94 26.05 -6.37
C CYS A 98 -25.19 24.93 -5.34
N VAL A 99 -26.35 24.87 -4.67
CA VAL A 99 -26.62 23.85 -3.63
C VAL A 99 -27.42 22.64 -4.14
N TYR A 100 -27.98 22.67 -5.35
CA TYR A 100 -28.96 21.65 -5.79
C TYR A 100 -28.43 20.51 -6.70
N ARG A 101 -27.12 20.22 -6.75
CA ARG A 101 -26.61 19.13 -7.62
C ARG A 101 -25.65 18.13 -6.99
N SER A 102 -25.55 18.09 -5.67
CA SER A 102 -24.73 17.10 -4.94
C SER A 102 -25.55 15.97 -4.29
N ASN A 103 -26.88 16.09 -4.23
CA ASN A 103 -27.74 15.15 -3.51
C ASN A 103 -28.37 14.03 -4.36
N VAL A 104 -27.99 13.85 -5.63
CA VAL A 104 -28.57 12.83 -6.53
C VAL A 104 -27.63 11.63 -6.77
N ILE A 105 -26.45 11.58 -6.13
CA ILE A 105 -25.51 10.44 -6.26
C ILE A 105 -25.50 9.53 -5.01
N GLN A 106 -26.24 9.88 -3.95
CA GLN A 106 -26.42 8.99 -2.79
C GLN A 106 -27.71 8.14 -2.83
N SER A 107 -28.59 8.31 -3.82
CA SER A 107 -29.85 7.54 -3.91
C SER A 107 -29.79 6.31 -4.84
N GLY A 108 -28.59 5.82 -5.17
CA GLY A 108 -28.39 4.76 -6.18
C GLY A 108 -28.12 3.34 -5.67
N LYS A 109 -28.22 3.07 -4.36
CA LYS A 109 -28.10 1.69 -3.81
C LYS A 109 -29.04 1.49 -2.62
N LYS A 110 -30.28 1.05 -2.91
CA LYS A 110 -31.12 0.36 -1.94
C LYS A 110 -31.41 -1.05 -2.46
N ILE A 111 -30.58 -1.98 -1.99
CA ILE A 111 -30.88 -3.34 -1.52
C ILE A 111 -32.21 -3.91 -2.06
N LYS A 112 -32.12 -4.90 -2.97
CA LYS A 112 -33.18 -5.90 -3.16
C LYS A 112 -33.21 -6.78 -1.91
N MET A 113 -34.24 -6.64 -1.08
CA MET A 113 -34.76 -7.76 -0.30
C MET A 113 -36.08 -8.14 -0.93
N LEU A 114 -36.12 -9.33 -1.55
CA LEU A 114 -37.35 -9.99 -1.94
C LEU A 114 -37.86 -10.77 -0.72
N ALA A 115 -39.16 -10.68 -0.51
CA ALA A 115 -39.93 -11.36 0.51
C ALA A 115 -39.97 -12.87 0.29
#